data_AF-A0A0W1IEY8-F1
#
_entry.id   AF-A0A0W1IEY8-F1
#
_cell.length_a   1.000
_cell.length_b   1.000
_cell.length_c   1.000
_cell.angle_alpha   90.00
_cell.angle_beta   90.00
_cell.angle_gamma   90.00
#
_symmetry.space_group_name_H-M   'P 1'
#
loop_
_entity.id
_entity.type
_entity.pdbx_description
1 polymer ?
#
loop_
_entity_poly.entity_id
_entity_poly.type
_entity_poly.pdbx_seq_one_letter_code
_entity_poly.pdbx_strand_id
1 'polypeptide(L)'
;MEHPDTTQNPREWRGWLFALLSFAAIAAVLHFSGRASRPLPVMPHPVAPPANVVPDVQPMEFAPVTEQDARAENARIAFVTKGFVAARPFVYPGAGEARDRARDCMAAAMLYEAGDDSKGQLAVGQVVINRVRHPAFPKTICGVVFQGSERTTGCQFTFTCDGALNRRYSDAAWTRARSNADRMLAGLIDPKVGLATHYHTDWVRPYWSDSLEKIASEGTHLFFRWPGFWGTPGAFRGAVSANDAPIAKMAGLSPAHALALAPPSDLAEGAASIGPVKLVTGAGDAVGRDTIYVQLDRRATPESFVTLALRLCGERPYCKFMGWTNPVMKPDSDAMNDMQRAAMSFSYLRDEKSGFEKALWNCSEYARDDTRQCMKR
;
A
#
# COMPACT_ATOMS: atom_id res chain seq x y z
N MET A 1 18.70 94.71 -35.71
CA MET A 1 18.09 94.29 -34.44
C MET A 1 17.32 93.02 -34.74
N GLU A 2 17.93 91.87 -34.49
CA GLU A 2 17.32 90.56 -34.71
C GLU A 2 17.39 89.83 -33.38
N HIS A 3 16.23 89.61 -32.75
CA HIS A 3 16.10 88.80 -31.55
C HIS A 3 15.92 87.34 -31.98
N PRO A 4 16.76 86.39 -31.51
CA PRO A 4 16.49 84.98 -31.73
C PRO A 4 15.42 84.52 -30.75
N ASP A 5 14.32 84.06 -31.33
CA ASP A 5 13.18 83.45 -30.66
C ASP A 5 13.58 82.05 -30.14
N THR A 6 13.63 81.89 -28.82
CA THR A 6 13.93 80.61 -28.15
C THR A 6 12.63 79.87 -27.88
N THR A 7 12.15 79.15 -28.88
CA THR A 7 11.02 78.23 -28.71
C THR A 7 11.49 76.97 -27.98
N GLN A 8 11.33 76.92 -26.66
CA GLN A 8 11.45 75.70 -25.87
C GLN A 8 10.42 74.68 -26.36
N ASN A 9 10.89 73.58 -26.94
CA ASN A 9 10.06 72.57 -27.57
C ASN A 9 9.37 71.69 -26.49
N PRO A 10 8.03 71.75 -26.34
CA PRO A 10 7.30 71.04 -25.27
C PRO A 10 7.39 69.51 -25.36
N ARG A 11 7.94 68.96 -26.45
CA ARG A 11 8.24 67.53 -26.61
C ARG A 11 9.44 67.06 -25.77
N GLU A 12 10.43 67.92 -25.52
CA GLU A 12 11.58 67.53 -24.70
C GLU A 12 11.20 67.37 -23.23
N TRP A 13 10.36 68.26 -22.71
CA TRP A 13 9.92 68.20 -21.31
C TRP A 13 9.13 66.93 -21.00
N ARG A 14 8.31 66.45 -21.95
CA ARG A 14 7.58 65.18 -21.83
C ARG A 14 8.50 63.96 -21.85
N GLY A 15 9.60 64.00 -22.63
CA GLY A 15 10.61 62.95 -22.64
C GLY A 15 11.36 62.83 -21.31
N TRP A 16 11.77 63.97 -20.74
CA TRP A 16 12.42 64.02 -19.43
C TRP A 16 11.49 63.56 -18.29
N LEU A 17 10.20 63.92 -18.35
CA LEU A 17 9.21 63.46 -17.37
C LEU A 17 9.02 61.93 -17.42
N PHE A 18 8.96 61.35 -18.62
CA PHE A 18 8.83 59.90 -18.80
C PHE A 18 10.07 59.14 -18.30
N ALA A 19 11.26 59.68 -18.56
CA ALA A 19 12.51 59.10 -18.08
C ALA A 19 12.57 59.13 -16.54
N LEU A 20 12.20 60.25 -15.91
CA LEU A 20 12.16 60.38 -14.45
C LEU A 20 11.15 59.43 -13.80
N LEU A 21 9.95 59.31 -14.37
CA LEU A 21 8.93 58.38 -13.86
C LEU A 21 9.37 56.92 -14.00
N SER A 22 10.02 56.57 -15.11
CA SER A 22 10.55 55.22 -15.33
C SER A 22 11.67 54.91 -14.35
N PHE A 23 12.57 55.86 -14.10
CA PHE A 23 13.66 55.70 -13.14
C PHE A 23 13.12 55.58 -11.71
N ALA A 24 12.11 56.37 -11.35
CA ALA A 24 11.44 56.29 -10.06
C ALA A 24 10.72 54.94 -9.87
N ALA A 25 10.07 54.42 -10.91
CA ALA A 25 9.43 53.10 -10.87
C ALA A 25 10.45 51.97 -10.72
N ILE A 26 11.57 52.01 -11.45
CA ILE A 26 12.66 51.04 -11.32
C ILE A 26 13.28 51.12 -9.93
N ALA A 27 13.56 52.33 -9.42
CA ALA A 27 14.10 52.53 -8.08
C ALA A 27 13.12 52.04 -7.00
N ALA A 28 11.81 52.25 -7.17
CA ALA A 28 10.80 51.74 -6.26
C ALA A 28 10.75 50.20 -6.30
N VAL A 29 10.76 49.59 -7.49
CA VAL A 29 10.83 48.12 -7.63
C VAL A 29 12.11 47.59 -6.99
N LEU A 30 13.27 48.19 -7.23
CA LEU A 30 14.53 47.80 -6.60
C LEU A 30 14.52 48.02 -5.08
N HIS A 31 13.85 49.05 -4.58
CA HIS A 31 13.74 49.30 -3.13
C HIS A 31 12.79 48.33 -2.44
N PHE A 32 11.65 48.01 -3.06
CA PHE A 32 10.70 47.02 -2.55
C PHE A 32 11.22 45.58 -2.70
N SER A 33 11.95 45.29 -3.78
CA SER A 33 12.61 43.99 -4.00
C SER A 33 13.89 43.86 -3.17
N GLY A 34 14.56 44.97 -2.87
CA GLY A 34 15.77 45.09 -2.08
C GLY A 34 15.53 45.25 -0.58
N ARG A 35 14.27 45.19 -0.11
CA ARG A 35 13.97 44.77 1.27
C ARG A 35 14.31 43.29 1.39
N ALA A 36 15.61 43.02 1.32
CA ALA A 36 16.24 41.78 1.65
C ALA A 36 15.73 41.38 3.04
N SER A 37 15.04 40.25 3.06
CA SER A 37 15.14 39.22 4.08
C SER A 37 15.56 39.75 5.44
N ARG A 38 14.58 40.20 6.25
CA ARG A 38 14.80 40.24 7.70
C ARG A 38 15.43 38.89 8.08
N PRO A 39 16.51 38.85 8.87
CA PRO A 39 17.00 37.60 9.40
C PRO A 39 15.80 36.92 10.05
N LEU A 40 15.34 35.81 9.48
CA LEU A 40 14.28 35.03 10.09
C LEU A 40 14.82 34.62 11.46
N PRO A 41 13.99 34.70 12.52
CA PRO A 41 14.41 34.29 13.85
C PRO A 41 15.01 32.88 13.76
N VAL A 42 16.14 32.67 14.44
CA VAL A 42 16.72 31.34 14.63
C VAL A 42 15.59 30.46 15.15
N MET A 43 15.12 29.51 14.33
CA MET A 43 14.04 28.62 14.72
C MET A 43 14.49 27.92 16.01
N PRO A 44 13.73 28.03 17.11
CA PRO A 44 14.06 27.34 18.35
C PRO A 44 14.29 25.86 18.06
N HIS A 45 15.34 25.27 18.66
CA HIS A 45 15.52 23.83 18.59
C HIS A 45 14.22 23.13 19.02
N PRO A 46 13.77 22.09 18.30
CA PRO A 46 12.56 21.39 18.64
C PRO A 46 12.55 20.93 20.10
N VAL A 47 11.43 21.13 20.80
CA VAL A 47 11.30 20.78 22.21
C VAL A 47 11.15 19.27 22.35
N ALA A 48 12.06 18.65 23.11
CA ALA A 48 12.02 17.22 23.39
C ALA A 48 10.81 16.85 24.25
N PRO A 49 9.97 15.87 23.83
CA PRO A 49 8.97 15.29 24.70
C PRO A 49 9.61 14.64 25.93
N PRO A 50 8.91 14.56 27.07
CA PRO A 50 9.39 13.84 28.26
C PRO A 50 9.74 12.38 27.94
N ALA A 51 10.82 11.86 28.52
CA ALA A 51 11.31 10.50 28.25
C ALA A 51 10.38 9.38 28.78
N ASN A 52 9.46 9.71 29.67
CA ASN A 52 8.50 8.77 30.26
C ASN A 52 7.15 8.70 29.52
N VAL A 53 6.93 9.56 28.52
CA VAL A 53 5.68 9.60 27.73
C VAL A 53 6.04 9.36 26.26
N VAL A 54 5.53 8.27 25.70
CA VAL A 54 5.72 7.98 24.27
C VAL A 54 5.04 9.08 23.46
N PRO A 55 5.75 9.77 22.55
CA PRO A 55 5.16 10.87 21.81
C PRO A 55 4.18 10.37 20.75
N ASP A 56 3.10 11.14 20.57
CA ASP A 56 2.12 10.88 19.53
C ASP A 56 2.69 11.22 18.14
N VAL A 57 2.44 10.35 17.16
CA VAL A 57 2.80 10.58 15.76
C VAL A 57 1.76 11.50 15.14
N GLN A 58 2.21 12.68 14.69
CA GLN A 58 1.34 13.68 14.05
C GLN A 58 0.90 13.20 12.64
N PRO A 59 -0.32 13.53 12.20
CA PRO A 59 -0.79 13.17 10.87
C PRO A 59 0.01 13.89 9.78
N MET A 60 -0.02 13.32 8.57
CA MET A 60 0.66 13.90 7.41
C MET A 60 -0.17 15.03 6.80
N GLU A 61 -0.17 16.18 7.44
CA GLU A 61 -0.80 17.42 6.96
C GLU A 61 0.26 18.45 6.53
N PHE A 62 0.06 19.04 5.35
CA PHE A 62 1.00 19.99 4.75
C PHE A 62 0.53 21.44 4.96
N ALA A 63 1.49 22.33 5.20
CA ALA A 63 1.28 23.77 5.13
C ALA A 63 0.93 24.18 3.69
N PRO A 64 0.01 25.15 3.49
CA PRO A 64 -0.41 25.61 2.17
C PRO A 64 0.63 26.57 1.54
N VAL A 65 1.82 26.05 1.28
CA VAL A 65 2.93 26.79 0.64
C VAL A 65 3.18 26.30 -0.78
N THR A 66 3.75 27.15 -1.63
CA THR A 66 4.18 26.71 -2.98
C THR A 66 5.37 25.75 -2.89
N GLU A 67 5.59 24.93 -3.90
CA GLU A 67 6.77 24.04 -3.94
C GLU A 67 8.09 24.82 -3.87
N GLN A 68 8.15 26.00 -4.51
CA GLN A 68 9.35 26.85 -4.50
C GLN A 68 9.62 27.40 -3.10
N ASP A 69 8.58 27.87 -2.41
CA ASP A 69 8.70 28.34 -1.03
C ASP A 69 9.07 27.20 -0.09
N ALA A 70 8.45 26.03 -0.26
CA ALA A 70 8.77 24.82 0.51
C ALA A 70 10.26 24.45 0.38
N ARG A 71 10.79 24.42 -0.85
CA ARG A 71 12.23 24.16 -1.09
C ARG A 71 13.10 25.20 -0.42
N ALA A 72 12.76 26.49 -0.57
CA ALA A 72 13.54 27.59 0.00
C ALA A 72 13.56 27.54 1.54
N GLU A 73 12.44 27.21 2.18
CA GLU A 73 12.35 27.09 3.64
C GLU A 73 13.06 25.83 4.14
N ASN A 74 12.83 24.68 3.50
CA ASN A 74 13.49 23.42 3.85
C ASN A 74 15.02 23.52 3.74
N ALA A 75 15.53 24.26 2.75
CA ALA A 75 16.95 24.48 2.56
C ALA A 75 17.59 25.34 3.68
N ARG A 76 16.81 26.22 4.33
CA ARG A 76 17.31 27.06 5.44
C ARG A 76 17.46 26.30 6.75
N ILE A 77 16.71 25.21 6.94
CA ILE A 77 16.82 24.37 8.14
C ILE A 77 18.17 23.64 8.10
N ALA A 78 19.01 23.81 9.12
CA ALA A 78 20.30 23.13 9.17
C ALA A 78 20.15 21.64 9.51
N PHE A 79 21.12 20.82 9.10
CA PHE A 79 21.20 19.43 9.55
C PHE A 79 21.77 19.36 10.97
N VAL A 80 21.12 18.57 11.83
CA VAL A 80 21.61 18.26 13.17
C VAL A 80 22.56 17.07 13.10
N THR A 81 23.86 17.35 13.20
CA THR A 81 24.92 16.32 13.18
C THR A 81 25.31 15.84 14.58
N LYS A 82 25.03 16.63 15.62
CA LYS A 82 25.35 16.28 17.00
C LYS A 82 24.55 15.07 17.46
N GLY A 83 25.24 14.06 17.98
CA GLY A 83 24.62 12.81 18.43
C GLY A 83 23.97 12.02 17.29
N PHE A 84 24.32 12.29 16.04
CA PHE A 84 23.95 11.44 14.92
C PHE A 84 24.62 10.07 15.07
N VAL A 85 23.85 9.01 14.89
CA VAL A 85 24.33 7.63 14.99
C VAL A 85 23.61 6.79 13.95
N ALA A 86 24.36 5.86 13.34
CA ALA A 86 23.76 4.85 12.47
C ALA A 86 22.84 3.93 13.29
N ALA A 87 21.78 3.44 12.66
CA ALA A 87 20.96 2.40 13.24
C ALA A 87 21.77 1.10 13.44
N ARG A 88 21.45 0.34 14.49
CA ARG A 88 22.00 -1.02 14.63
C ARG A 88 21.40 -1.94 13.57
N PRO A 89 22.15 -2.95 13.07
CA PRO A 89 21.61 -3.98 12.17
C PRO A 89 20.30 -4.56 12.68
N PHE A 90 19.39 -4.82 11.75
CA PHE A 90 18.07 -5.37 12.01
C PHE A 90 17.91 -6.71 11.32
N VAL A 91 17.66 -7.75 12.10
CA VAL A 91 17.28 -9.06 11.57
C VAL A 91 15.80 -9.25 11.88
N TYR A 92 15.00 -9.45 10.83
CA TYR A 92 13.58 -9.70 11.01
C TYR A 92 13.37 -11.03 11.76
N PRO A 93 12.58 -11.04 12.84
CA PRO A 93 12.46 -12.22 13.70
C PRO A 93 11.54 -13.31 13.13
N GLY A 94 10.72 -13.01 12.12
CA GLY A 94 9.79 -13.98 11.52
C GLY A 94 10.37 -14.79 10.37
N ALA A 95 9.68 -15.87 10.02
CA ALA A 95 10.06 -16.81 8.96
C ALA A 95 8.86 -17.18 8.06
N GLY A 96 9.14 -17.89 6.95
CA GLY A 96 8.13 -18.36 5.99
C GLY A 96 7.24 -17.22 5.48
N GLU A 97 5.93 -17.49 5.41
CA GLU A 97 4.90 -16.56 4.95
C GLU A 97 4.92 -15.20 5.65
N ALA A 98 5.21 -15.15 6.96
CA ALA A 98 5.31 -13.87 7.66
C ALA A 98 6.50 -13.04 7.19
N ARG A 99 7.62 -13.69 6.83
CA ARG A 99 8.80 -13.02 6.25
C ARG A 99 8.52 -12.57 4.82
N ASP A 100 7.83 -13.39 4.02
CA ASP A 100 7.44 -13.01 2.66
C ASP A 100 6.52 -11.79 2.65
N ARG A 101 5.55 -11.73 3.57
CA ARG A 101 4.69 -10.55 3.74
C ARG A 101 5.45 -9.31 4.20
N ALA A 102 6.34 -9.46 5.19
CA ALA A 102 7.19 -8.36 5.64
C ALA A 102 8.06 -7.81 4.50
N ARG A 103 8.67 -8.69 3.69
CA ARG A 103 9.45 -8.32 2.50
C ARG A 103 8.59 -7.53 1.52
N ASP A 104 7.40 -8.01 1.21
CA ASP A 104 6.58 -7.42 0.16
C ASP A 104 5.96 -6.09 0.60
N CYS A 105 5.57 -5.93 1.86
CA CYS A 105 5.19 -4.64 2.43
C CYS A 105 6.34 -3.62 2.41
N MET A 106 7.55 -4.04 2.81
CA MET A 106 8.73 -3.17 2.75
C MET A 106 9.06 -2.79 1.31
N ALA A 107 9.06 -3.75 0.39
CA ALA A 107 9.31 -3.51 -1.03
C ALA A 107 8.29 -2.55 -1.65
N ALA A 108 7.01 -2.65 -1.28
CA ALA A 108 5.99 -1.70 -1.71
C ALA A 108 6.29 -0.29 -1.20
N ALA A 109 6.56 -0.12 0.10
CA ALA A 109 6.94 1.18 0.65
C ALA A 109 8.15 1.78 -0.08
N MET A 110 9.21 0.98 -0.26
CA MET A 110 10.41 1.40 -0.99
C MET A 110 10.09 1.86 -2.41
N LEU A 111 9.35 1.05 -3.17
CA LEU A 111 9.13 1.27 -4.60
C LEU A 111 8.14 2.40 -4.88
N TYR A 112 7.06 2.50 -4.11
CA TYR A 112 6.06 3.55 -4.33
C TYR A 112 6.49 4.92 -3.79
N GLU A 113 7.42 4.96 -2.83
CA GLU A 113 7.95 6.22 -2.27
C GLU A 113 9.18 6.72 -3.03
N ALA A 114 10.09 5.82 -3.44
CA ALA A 114 11.36 6.20 -4.06
C ALA A 114 11.48 5.81 -5.53
N GLY A 115 10.49 5.10 -6.10
CA GLY A 115 10.62 4.53 -7.43
C GLY A 115 11.70 3.45 -7.50
N ASP A 116 12.22 3.20 -8.69
CA ASP A 116 13.26 2.21 -8.96
C ASP A 116 14.68 2.77 -8.73
N ASP A 117 14.84 3.60 -7.68
CA ASP A 117 16.14 4.10 -7.22
C ASP A 117 16.57 3.36 -5.94
N SER A 118 17.62 2.55 -6.05
CA SER A 118 18.09 1.71 -4.94
C SER A 118 18.47 2.53 -3.69
N LYS A 119 19.04 3.73 -3.85
CA LYS A 119 19.43 4.56 -2.69
C LYS A 119 18.21 5.07 -1.94
N GLY A 120 17.27 5.69 -2.63
CA GLY A 120 16.01 6.13 -2.05
C GLY A 120 15.21 4.98 -1.42
N GLN A 121 15.18 3.81 -2.07
CA GLN A 121 14.54 2.62 -1.51
C GLN A 121 15.15 2.22 -0.16
N LEU A 122 16.48 2.08 -0.08
CA LEU A 122 17.14 1.72 1.18
C LEU A 122 16.88 2.76 2.29
N ALA A 123 16.84 4.04 1.92
CA ALA A 123 16.57 5.12 2.84
C ALA A 123 15.15 5.04 3.44
N VAL A 124 14.13 4.78 2.60
CA VAL A 124 12.74 4.54 3.03
C VAL A 124 12.64 3.27 3.88
N GLY A 125 13.31 2.19 3.47
CA GLY A 125 13.38 0.95 4.23
C GLY A 125 13.95 1.13 5.63
N GLN A 126 14.97 1.99 5.77
CA GLN A 126 15.58 2.28 7.07
C GLN A 126 14.59 3.00 7.99
N VAL A 127 13.77 3.91 7.46
CA VAL A 127 12.69 4.56 8.23
C VAL A 127 11.66 3.53 8.69
N VAL A 128 11.25 2.59 7.83
CA VAL A 128 10.31 1.52 8.20
C VAL A 128 10.88 0.69 9.35
N ILE A 129 12.13 0.26 9.29
CA ILE A 129 12.81 -0.49 10.35
C ILE A 129 12.89 0.32 11.65
N ASN A 130 13.26 1.60 11.54
CA ASN A 130 13.36 2.50 12.67
C ASN A 130 12.00 2.66 13.38
N ARG A 131 10.92 2.83 12.60
CA ARG A 131 9.55 2.90 13.14
C ARG A 131 9.18 1.61 13.88
N VAL A 132 9.37 0.45 13.27
CA VAL A 132 9.03 -0.84 13.90
C VAL A 132 9.74 -1.03 15.25
N ARG A 133 10.97 -0.51 15.41
CA ARG A 133 11.75 -0.57 16.65
C ARG A 133 11.40 0.51 17.69
N HIS A 134 10.72 1.57 17.28
CA HIS A 134 10.37 2.70 18.13
C HIS A 134 8.98 2.50 18.77
N PRO A 135 8.77 2.81 20.06
CA PRO A 135 7.51 2.52 20.76
C PRO A 135 6.28 3.19 20.15
N ALA A 136 6.42 4.39 19.57
CA ALA A 136 5.32 5.16 18.98
C ALA A 136 4.66 4.57 17.72
N PHE A 137 5.21 3.51 17.13
CA PHE A 137 4.70 2.95 15.86
C PHE A 137 4.27 1.48 16.00
N PRO A 138 3.51 0.93 15.03
CA PRO A 138 3.21 -0.50 14.97
C PRO A 138 4.47 -1.38 14.99
N LYS A 139 4.34 -2.61 15.47
CA LYS A 139 5.47 -3.54 15.71
C LYS A 139 5.70 -4.56 14.60
N THR A 140 5.02 -4.42 13.48
CA THR A 140 5.18 -5.26 12.27
C THR A 140 5.51 -4.37 11.08
N ILE A 141 6.19 -4.91 10.08
CA ILE A 141 6.62 -4.14 8.91
C ILE A 141 5.40 -3.64 8.13
N CYS A 142 4.47 -4.52 7.81
CA CYS A 142 3.18 -4.21 7.20
C CYS A 142 2.34 -3.28 8.07
N GLY A 143 2.37 -3.44 9.40
CA GLY A 143 1.65 -2.55 10.30
C GLY A 143 2.12 -1.11 10.19
N VAL A 144 3.43 -0.88 10.06
CA VAL A 144 4.00 0.45 9.82
C VAL A 144 3.66 0.96 8.43
N VAL A 145 3.80 0.13 7.40
CA VAL A 145 3.57 0.54 6.00
C VAL A 145 2.11 0.90 5.74
N PHE A 146 1.17 0.14 6.30
CA PHE A 146 -0.27 0.33 6.10
C PHE A 146 -0.97 1.05 7.25
N GLN A 147 -0.21 1.71 8.13
CA GLN A 147 -0.77 2.49 9.23
C GLN A 147 -1.69 3.61 8.71
N GLY A 148 -2.95 3.60 9.15
CA GLY A 148 -3.96 4.58 8.74
C GLY A 148 -4.56 4.30 7.37
N SER A 149 -4.22 3.19 6.71
CA SER A 149 -4.69 2.88 5.35
C SER A 149 -6.19 2.65 5.23
N GLU A 150 -6.91 2.47 6.34
CA GLU A 150 -8.36 2.42 6.42
C GLU A 150 -9.04 3.79 6.21
N ARG A 151 -8.27 4.88 6.21
CA ARG A 151 -8.75 6.26 6.06
C ARG A 151 -8.66 6.71 4.59
N THR A 152 -9.46 7.71 4.23
CA THR A 152 -9.40 8.33 2.89
C THR A 152 -8.18 9.26 2.74
N THR A 153 -7.74 9.90 3.82
CA THR A 153 -6.58 10.80 3.87
C THR A 153 -5.81 10.62 5.18
N GLY A 154 -4.59 11.16 5.26
CA GLY A 154 -3.76 11.10 6.48
C GLY A 154 -3.06 9.77 6.72
N CYS A 155 -2.86 8.98 5.65
CA CYS A 155 -2.17 7.70 5.72
C CYS A 155 -0.67 7.90 5.87
N GLN A 156 -0.02 7.03 6.63
CA GLN A 156 1.41 7.19 6.94
C GLN A 156 2.29 7.12 5.68
N PHE A 157 1.89 6.30 4.71
CA PHE A 157 2.44 6.25 3.37
C PHE A 157 1.30 6.53 2.39
N THR A 158 1.43 7.57 1.56
CA THR A 158 0.31 8.11 0.77
C THR A 158 -0.20 7.10 -0.26
N PHE A 159 0.72 6.28 -0.81
CA PHE A 159 0.40 5.25 -1.81
C PHE A 159 -0.67 4.24 -1.33
N THR A 160 -0.84 4.12 -0.01
CA THR A 160 -1.81 3.20 0.60
C THR A 160 -3.25 3.72 0.55
N CYS A 161 -3.47 4.99 0.18
CA CYS A 161 -4.79 5.65 0.21
C CYS A 161 -5.12 6.46 -1.04
N ASP A 162 -4.12 6.90 -1.80
CA ASP A 162 -4.29 7.68 -3.03
C ASP A 162 -4.62 6.82 -4.27
N GLY A 163 -4.69 5.50 -4.11
CA GLY A 163 -4.94 4.55 -5.19
C GLY A 163 -3.71 4.20 -6.04
N ALA A 164 -2.51 4.65 -5.67
CA ALA A 164 -1.27 4.36 -6.39
C ALA A 164 -1.00 2.86 -6.55
N LEU A 165 -1.48 2.01 -5.62
CA LEU A 165 -1.41 0.55 -5.74
C LEU A 165 -2.10 -0.03 -6.98
N ASN A 166 -3.00 0.73 -7.64
CA ASN A 166 -3.59 0.35 -8.91
C ASN A 166 -2.58 0.47 -10.08
N ARG A 167 -1.55 1.31 -9.94
CA ARG A 167 -0.47 1.46 -10.91
C ARG A 167 0.60 0.41 -10.65
N ARG A 168 0.70 -0.59 -11.53
CA ARG A 168 1.77 -1.59 -11.46
C ARG A 168 3.09 -1.04 -12.01
N TYR A 169 4.16 -1.19 -11.23
CA TYR A 169 5.53 -1.10 -11.72
C TYR A 169 5.91 -2.35 -12.52
N SER A 170 7.05 -2.29 -13.23
CA SER A 170 7.56 -3.47 -13.94
C SER A 170 7.98 -4.58 -12.98
N ASP A 171 7.87 -5.83 -13.41
CA ASP A 171 8.29 -7.00 -12.62
C ASP A 171 9.77 -6.94 -12.21
N ALA A 172 10.60 -6.31 -13.05
CA ALA A 172 12.01 -6.09 -12.77
C ALA A 172 12.22 -5.10 -11.61
N ALA A 173 11.49 -3.98 -11.61
CA ALA A 173 11.55 -2.99 -10.53
C ALA A 173 11.02 -3.60 -9.21
N TRP A 174 9.91 -4.33 -9.28
CA TRP A 174 9.37 -5.06 -8.13
C TRP A 174 10.36 -6.08 -7.55
N THR A 175 11.03 -6.85 -8.42
CA THR A 175 12.02 -7.84 -7.99
C THR A 175 13.25 -7.20 -7.35
N ARG A 176 13.72 -6.06 -7.87
CA ARG A 176 14.81 -5.29 -7.24
C ARG A 176 14.40 -4.72 -5.88
N ALA A 177 13.21 -4.16 -5.77
CA ALA A 177 12.68 -3.66 -4.50
C ALA A 177 12.59 -4.79 -3.44
N ARG A 178 12.10 -5.98 -3.82
CA ARG A 178 12.09 -7.16 -2.95
C ARG A 178 13.50 -7.60 -2.52
N SER A 179 14.47 -7.58 -3.44
CA SER A 179 15.87 -7.90 -3.12
C SER A 179 16.48 -6.90 -2.11
N ASN A 180 16.19 -5.60 -2.27
CA ASN A 180 16.60 -4.58 -1.30
C ASN A 180 15.93 -4.80 0.07
N ALA A 181 14.63 -5.08 0.09
CA ALA A 181 13.91 -5.43 1.32
C ALA A 181 14.52 -6.66 2.00
N ASP A 182 14.78 -7.75 1.28
CA ASP A 182 15.40 -8.97 1.82
C ASP A 182 16.75 -8.70 2.48
N ARG A 183 17.60 -7.89 1.84
CA ARG A 183 18.91 -7.52 2.41
C ARG A 183 18.76 -6.72 3.70
N MET A 184 17.80 -5.79 3.76
CA MET A 184 17.54 -5.00 4.97
C MET A 184 16.93 -5.81 6.09
N LEU A 185 16.00 -6.73 5.79
CA LEU A 185 15.48 -7.70 6.75
C LEU A 185 16.56 -8.68 7.26
N ALA A 186 17.68 -8.80 6.55
CA ALA A 186 18.83 -9.63 6.91
C ALA A 186 20.00 -8.84 7.57
N GLY A 187 19.80 -7.56 7.91
CA GLY A 187 20.78 -6.78 8.66
C GLY A 187 21.45 -5.65 7.88
N LEU A 188 21.17 -5.47 6.59
CA LEU A 188 21.62 -4.28 5.86
C LEU A 188 20.97 -3.03 6.46
N ILE A 189 21.79 -1.99 6.65
CA ILE A 189 21.35 -0.69 7.13
C ILE A 189 21.70 0.39 6.10
N ASP A 190 20.93 1.49 6.11
CA ASP A 190 21.37 2.74 5.53
C ASP A 190 21.93 3.65 6.65
N PRO A 191 23.27 3.76 6.77
CA PRO A 191 23.88 4.55 7.84
C PRO A 191 23.63 6.05 7.68
N LYS A 192 23.31 6.55 6.48
CA LYS A 192 23.05 7.98 6.26
C LYS A 192 21.72 8.42 6.87
N VAL A 193 20.72 7.55 6.88
CA VAL A 193 19.39 7.86 7.43
C VAL A 193 19.38 7.82 8.96
N GLY A 194 20.33 7.09 9.56
CA GLY A 194 20.48 7.01 11.01
C GLY A 194 19.21 6.52 11.70
N LEU A 195 18.72 7.27 12.69
CA LEU A 195 17.52 6.96 13.47
C LEU A 195 16.27 7.73 13.00
N ALA A 196 16.23 8.18 11.74
CA ALA A 196 15.06 8.89 11.23
C ALA A 196 13.80 8.02 11.30
N THR A 197 12.70 8.63 11.73
CA THR A 197 11.37 8.01 11.78
C THR A 197 10.37 8.77 10.91
N HIS A 198 10.77 9.92 10.37
CA HIS A 198 9.93 10.76 9.52
C HIS A 198 10.77 11.22 8.33
N TYR A 199 10.10 11.41 7.21
CA TYR A 199 10.69 12.05 6.04
C TYR A 199 9.60 12.73 5.22
N HIS A 200 10.02 13.65 4.38
CA HIS A 200 9.18 14.23 3.33
C HIS A 200 10.08 14.68 2.18
N THR A 201 9.50 14.98 1.02
CA THR A 201 10.25 15.55 -0.10
C THR A 201 10.51 17.04 0.14
N ASP A 202 11.57 17.57 -0.44
CA ASP A 202 12.00 18.96 -0.23
C ASP A 202 11.04 20.01 -0.81
N TRP A 203 10.06 19.60 -1.62
CA TRP A 203 9.00 20.45 -2.18
C TRP A 203 7.68 20.47 -1.38
N VAL A 204 7.62 19.82 -0.22
CA VAL A 204 6.46 19.91 0.69
C VAL A 204 6.90 20.34 2.10
N ARG A 205 5.96 20.88 2.88
CA ARG A 205 6.18 21.31 4.27
C ARG A 205 5.15 20.69 5.22
N PRO A 206 5.43 19.54 5.83
CA PRO A 206 4.62 19.01 6.92
C PRO A 206 4.61 19.94 8.14
N TYR A 207 3.46 20.09 8.82
CA TYR A 207 3.44 20.86 10.08
C TYR A 207 4.34 20.27 11.16
N TRP A 208 4.50 18.95 11.19
CA TRP A 208 5.40 18.29 12.14
C TRP A 208 6.89 18.54 11.85
N SER A 209 7.26 19.03 10.66
CA SER A 209 8.69 19.15 10.29
C SER A 209 9.46 20.09 11.23
N ASP A 210 8.79 21.14 11.73
CA ASP A 210 9.38 22.12 12.65
C ASP A 210 9.52 21.58 14.10
N SER A 211 8.84 20.49 14.44
CA SER A 211 8.94 19.85 15.76
C SER A 211 9.94 18.70 15.82
N LEU A 212 10.67 18.44 14.73
CA LEU A 212 11.66 17.38 14.62
C LEU A 212 13.03 17.89 14.17
N GLU A 213 14.07 17.09 14.40
CA GLU A 213 15.43 17.40 13.98
C GLU A 213 15.69 16.85 12.58
N LYS A 214 15.99 17.72 11.61
CA LYS A 214 16.45 17.30 10.27
C LYS A 214 17.87 16.74 10.37
N ILE A 215 18.08 15.48 9.99
CA ILE A 215 19.37 14.80 10.21
C ILE A 215 20.05 14.29 8.93
N ALA A 216 19.30 14.08 7.86
CA ALA A 216 19.87 13.55 6.62
C ALA A 216 19.04 13.91 5.39
N SER A 217 19.63 13.73 4.22
CA SER A 217 18.96 13.84 2.93
C SER A 217 19.45 12.76 1.97
N GLU A 218 18.56 12.21 1.16
CA GLU A 218 18.90 11.31 0.04
C GLU A 218 18.02 11.68 -1.16
N GLY A 219 18.66 12.13 -2.24
CA GLY A 219 17.97 12.80 -3.33
C GLY A 219 17.16 13.99 -2.81
N THR A 220 15.85 13.94 -3.02
CA THR A 220 14.90 14.98 -2.62
C THR A 220 14.23 14.70 -1.28
N HIS A 221 14.48 13.54 -0.67
CA HIS A 221 13.93 13.18 0.63
C HIS A 221 14.76 13.80 1.75
N LEU A 222 14.09 14.47 2.67
CA LEU A 222 14.64 15.03 3.90
C LEU A 222 14.19 14.18 5.07
N PHE A 223 15.12 13.73 5.91
CA PHE A 223 14.89 12.77 6.99
C PHE A 223 15.02 13.42 8.35
N PHE A 224 14.11 13.06 9.25
CA PHE A 224 13.95 13.68 10.55
C PHE A 224 13.87 12.64 11.67
N ARG A 225 14.44 12.99 12.82
CA ARG A 225 14.32 12.23 14.07
C ARG A 225 13.66 13.07 15.16
N TRP A 226 13.17 12.39 16.18
CA TRP A 226 12.69 13.03 17.39
C TRP A 226 13.80 13.80 18.12
N PRO A 227 13.53 14.96 18.71
CA PRO A 227 14.44 15.60 19.65
C PRO A 227 14.56 14.80 20.97
N GLY A 228 15.71 14.93 21.64
CA GLY A 228 15.95 14.34 22.95
C GLY A 228 15.98 12.80 22.97
N PHE A 229 15.52 12.18 24.06
CA PHE A 229 15.62 10.73 24.29
C PHE A 229 15.03 9.89 23.15
N TRP A 230 13.88 10.30 22.63
CA TRP A 230 13.15 9.59 21.57
C TRP A 230 13.91 9.51 20.24
N GLY A 231 14.92 10.37 20.03
CA GLY A 231 15.83 10.34 18.88
C GLY A 231 17.12 9.55 19.10
N THR A 232 17.32 8.99 20.28
CA THR A 232 18.56 8.26 20.65
C THR A 232 18.39 6.75 20.50
N PRO A 233 19.48 5.97 20.40
CA PRO A 233 19.41 4.51 20.36
C PRO A 233 18.60 3.87 21.49
N GLY A 234 18.48 4.55 22.64
CA GLY A 234 17.73 4.08 23.80
C GLY A 234 16.24 3.85 23.53
N ALA A 235 15.66 4.61 22.60
CA ALA A 235 14.26 4.51 22.20
C ALA A 235 13.98 3.40 21.16
N PHE A 236 15.01 2.92 20.46
CA PHE A 236 14.89 1.94 19.36
C PHE A 236 15.18 0.49 19.81
N ARG A 237 14.75 0.18 21.04
CA ARG A 237 14.90 -1.14 21.69
C ARG A 237 13.57 -1.89 21.81
N GLY A 238 12.50 -1.38 21.19
CA GLY A 238 11.19 -2.02 21.21
C GLY A 238 11.23 -3.42 20.57
N ALA A 239 10.48 -4.35 21.14
CA ALA A 239 10.33 -5.69 20.58
C ALA A 239 9.60 -5.61 19.23
N VAL A 240 10.17 -6.26 18.22
CA VAL A 240 9.57 -6.39 16.89
C VAL A 240 8.77 -7.68 16.85
N SER A 241 7.53 -7.60 16.35
CA SER A 241 6.68 -8.76 16.16
C SER A 241 7.10 -9.53 14.91
N ALA A 242 7.12 -10.87 15.01
CA ALA A 242 7.35 -11.78 13.90
C ALA A 242 6.08 -12.05 13.06
N ASN A 243 4.96 -11.42 13.41
CA ASN A 243 3.63 -11.74 12.90
C ASN A 243 3.12 -10.67 11.94
N ASP A 244 3.83 -10.45 10.84
CA ASP A 244 3.30 -9.66 9.72
C ASP A 244 2.08 -10.36 9.12
N ALA A 245 0.91 -9.72 9.19
CA ALA A 245 -0.37 -10.25 8.73
C ALA A 245 -0.62 -9.98 7.23
N PRO A 246 -1.52 -10.75 6.57
CA PRO A 246 -2.05 -10.39 5.26
C PRO A 246 -2.53 -8.94 5.18
N ILE A 247 -2.38 -8.35 3.99
CA ILE A 247 -2.86 -6.99 3.71
C ILE A 247 -3.69 -7.05 2.44
N ALA A 248 -4.99 -6.72 2.56
CA ALA A 248 -5.98 -6.75 1.47
C ALA A 248 -5.47 -6.07 0.20
N LYS A 249 -4.94 -4.85 0.39
CA LYS A 249 -4.47 -3.99 -0.69
C LYS A 249 -3.23 -4.53 -1.42
N MET A 250 -2.53 -5.51 -0.85
CA MET A 250 -1.34 -6.12 -1.43
C MET A 250 -1.63 -7.39 -2.25
N ALA A 251 -2.85 -7.93 -2.22
CA ALA A 251 -3.21 -9.19 -2.88
C ALA A 251 -2.87 -9.20 -4.38
N GLY A 252 -3.01 -8.06 -5.06
CA GLY A 252 -2.70 -7.93 -6.48
C GLY A 252 -1.20 -7.93 -6.81
N LEU A 253 -0.35 -7.57 -5.85
CA LEU A 253 1.11 -7.42 -6.03
C LEU A 253 1.91 -8.60 -5.48
N SER A 254 1.35 -9.31 -4.50
CA SER A 254 2.03 -10.39 -3.80
C SER A 254 1.10 -11.59 -3.53
N PRO A 255 1.48 -12.80 -3.99
CA PRO A 255 0.80 -14.03 -3.60
C PRO A 255 0.75 -14.27 -2.09
N ALA A 256 1.79 -13.89 -1.34
CA ALA A 256 1.86 -14.07 0.13
C ALA A 256 0.79 -13.25 0.87
N HIS A 257 0.34 -12.14 0.27
CA HIS A 257 -0.78 -11.36 0.78
C HIS A 257 -2.13 -11.86 0.27
N ALA A 258 -2.19 -12.43 -0.94
CA ALA A 258 -3.42 -13.03 -1.49
C ALA A 258 -3.85 -14.29 -0.72
N LEU A 259 -2.89 -15.15 -0.36
CA LEU A 259 -3.13 -16.42 0.31
C LEU A 259 -3.71 -16.27 1.73
N ALA A 260 -3.41 -15.16 2.41
CA ALA A 260 -3.85 -14.95 3.79
C ALA A 260 -5.09 -14.03 3.91
N LEU A 261 -5.59 -13.48 2.79
CA LEU A 261 -6.95 -12.92 2.68
C LEU A 261 -7.98 -13.98 2.29
N ALA A 262 -7.51 -15.17 1.88
CA ALA A 262 -8.30 -16.36 2.05
C ALA A 262 -8.48 -16.61 3.56
N PRO A 263 -9.67 -17.08 4.01
CA PRO A 263 -9.93 -17.35 5.42
C PRO A 263 -8.83 -18.23 6.06
N PRO A 264 -8.57 -18.09 7.38
CA PRO A 264 -7.39 -18.64 8.06
C PRO A 264 -7.22 -20.13 7.81
N SER A 265 -5.98 -20.59 7.75
CA SER A 265 -5.59 -21.97 7.44
C SER A 265 -5.80 -23.01 8.56
N ASP A 266 -6.48 -22.66 9.66
CA ASP A 266 -7.25 -23.66 10.44
C ASP A 266 -8.60 -23.99 9.77
N LEU A 267 -8.84 -23.35 8.62
CA LEU A 267 -9.68 -23.73 7.49
C LEU A 267 -8.80 -23.96 6.24
N ALA A 268 -7.53 -24.35 6.38
CA ALA A 268 -6.76 -25.03 5.32
C ALA A 268 -6.79 -26.56 5.49
N GLU A 269 -7.57 -27.05 6.46
CA GLU A 269 -8.45 -28.22 6.30
C GLU A 269 -9.88 -27.81 5.85
N GLY A 270 -10.00 -26.62 5.27
CA GLY A 270 -11.24 -25.95 4.84
C GLY A 270 -11.17 -25.29 3.45
N ALA A 271 -10.23 -25.69 2.56
CA ALA A 271 -10.76 -26.36 1.36
C ALA A 271 -11.68 -27.38 1.99
N ALA A 272 -13.01 -27.25 1.82
CA ALA A 272 -13.95 -28.06 2.58
C ALA A 272 -13.26 -29.36 2.89
N SER A 273 -13.27 -29.81 4.14
CA SER A 273 -13.54 -31.22 4.25
C SER A 273 -14.85 -31.45 3.43
N ILE A 274 -14.74 -31.59 2.11
CA ILE A 274 -14.79 -32.88 1.48
C ILE A 274 -13.93 -33.76 2.36
N GLY A 275 -14.50 -34.12 3.52
CA GLY A 275 -14.01 -35.22 4.30
C GLY A 275 -13.94 -36.30 3.25
N PRO A 276 -12.74 -36.85 3.05
CA PRO A 276 -12.15 -37.16 1.74
C PRO A 276 -13.02 -36.84 0.51
N VAL A 277 -12.49 -36.13 -0.50
CA VAL A 277 -12.97 -36.38 -1.87
C VAL A 277 -12.66 -37.85 -2.15
N LYS A 278 -13.56 -38.74 -1.76
CA LYS A 278 -13.62 -40.08 -2.29
C LYS A 278 -14.17 -39.84 -3.67
N LEU A 279 -13.25 -39.70 -4.62
CA LEU A 279 -13.55 -39.88 -6.02
C LEU A 279 -14.09 -41.32 -6.11
N VAL A 280 -15.39 -41.49 -5.99
CA VAL A 280 -16.02 -42.76 -6.35
C VAL A 280 -16.11 -42.68 -7.85
N THR A 281 -15.02 -43.10 -8.49
CA THR A 281 -15.08 -43.56 -9.88
C THR A 281 -16.20 -44.57 -9.94
N GLY A 282 -17.26 -44.25 -10.70
CA GLY A 282 -18.35 -45.17 -10.96
C GLY A 282 -17.77 -46.51 -11.42
N ALA A 283 -17.97 -47.55 -10.62
CA ALA A 283 -17.71 -48.91 -11.05
C ALA A 283 -18.81 -49.27 -12.04
N GLY A 284 -18.51 -49.16 -13.32
CA GLY A 284 -19.38 -49.53 -14.42
C GLY A 284 -18.68 -49.29 -15.75
N ASP A 285 -18.86 -50.20 -16.71
CA ASP A 285 -18.23 -50.23 -18.02
C ASP A 285 -18.65 -49.06 -18.94
N ALA A 286 -18.33 -47.83 -18.55
CA ALA A 286 -18.50 -46.64 -19.36
C ALA A 286 -17.29 -45.71 -19.20
N VAL A 287 -16.22 -46.04 -19.94
CA VAL A 287 -15.10 -45.14 -20.16
C VAL A 287 -15.63 -43.79 -20.70
N GLY A 288 -15.37 -42.69 -19.96
CA GLY A 288 -15.49 -41.33 -20.49
C GLY A 288 -16.69 -40.48 -20.06
N ARG A 289 -17.34 -40.75 -18.92
CA ARG A 289 -18.37 -39.86 -18.36
C ARG A 289 -18.16 -39.60 -16.87
N ASP A 290 -17.12 -38.84 -16.55
CA ASP A 290 -16.79 -38.49 -15.17
C ASP A 290 -17.91 -37.64 -14.55
N THR A 291 -18.63 -38.24 -13.60
CA THR A 291 -19.61 -37.53 -12.76
C THR A 291 -18.95 -37.21 -11.41
N ILE A 292 -19.00 -35.93 -11.02
CA ILE A 292 -18.38 -35.41 -9.80
C ILE A 292 -19.48 -35.10 -8.80
N TYR A 293 -19.45 -35.81 -7.66
CA TYR A 293 -20.36 -35.59 -6.53
C TYR A 293 -19.66 -34.79 -5.44
N VAL A 294 -20.23 -33.66 -5.03
CA VAL A 294 -19.58 -32.74 -4.08
C VAL A 294 -20.51 -32.35 -2.93
N GLN A 295 -19.95 -32.32 -1.72
CA GLN A 295 -20.58 -31.65 -0.58
C GLN A 295 -20.38 -30.14 -0.72
N LEU A 296 -21.47 -29.39 -0.83
CA LEU A 296 -21.45 -27.93 -0.93
C LEU A 296 -21.60 -27.29 0.44
N ASP A 297 -20.98 -26.12 0.60
CA ASP A 297 -21.20 -25.27 1.76
C ASP A 297 -22.54 -24.55 1.61
N ARG A 298 -23.44 -24.77 2.55
CA ARG A 298 -24.76 -24.12 2.59
C ARG A 298 -24.67 -22.60 2.72
N ARG A 299 -23.59 -22.07 3.31
CA ARG A 299 -23.37 -20.63 3.54
C ARG A 299 -22.73 -19.92 2.35
N ALA A 300 -22.24 -20.66 1.36
CA ALA A 300 -21.62 -20.09 0.18
C ALA A 300 -22.66 -19.44 -0.75
N THR A 301 -22.23 -18.45 -1.52
CA THR A 301 -23.12 -17.78 -2.48
C THR A 301 -23.46 -18.73 -3.64
N PRO A 302 -24.69 -18.69 -4.21
CA PRO A 302 -25.09 -19.57 -5.31
C PRO A 302 -24.14 -19.53 -6.51
N GLU A 303 -23.56 -18.37 -6.79
CA GLU A 303 -22.63 -18.12 -7.89
C GLU A 303 -21.31 -18.85 -7.70
N SER A 304 -20.87 -19.04 -6.45
CA SER A 304 -19.62 -19.74 -6.13
C SER A 304 -19.65 -21.22 -6.54
N PHE A 305 -20.84 -21.84 -6.59
CA PHE A 305 -20.99 -23.23 -7.03
C PHE A 305 -20.62 -23.42 -8.50
N VAL A 306 -20.86 -22.41 -9.34
CA VAL A 306 -20.47 -22.42 -10.75
C VAL A 306 -18.95 -22.36 -10.86
N THR A 307 -18.31 -21.45 -10.13
CA THR A 307 -16.85 -21.34 -10.10
C THR A 307 -16.21 -22.65 -9.64
N LEU A 308 -16.78 -23.31 -8.63
CA LEU A 308 -16.32 -24.60 -8.15
C LEU A 308 -16.47 -25.71 -9.20
N ALA A 309 -17.63 -25.79 -9.86
CA ALA A 309 -17.86 -26.77 -10.91
C ALA A 309 -16.93 -26.57 -12.10
N LEU A 310 -16.73 -25.33 -12.56
CA LEU A 310 -15.79 -25.00 -13.65
C LEU A 310 -14.36 -25.40 -13.28
N ARG A 311 -13.93 -25.13 -12.05
CA ARG A 311 -12.59 -25.51 -11.56
C ARG A 311 -12.39 -27.03 -11.55
N LEU A 312 -13.38 -27.79 -11.09
CA LEU A 312 -13.28 -29.25 -10.96
C LEU A 312 -13.48 -29.98 -12.29
N CYS A 313 -14.32 -29.44 -13.16
CA CYS A 313 -14.47 -29.93 -14.53
C CYS A 313 -13.24 -29.64 -15.39
N GLY A 314 -12.52 -28.54 -15.13
CA GLY A 314 -11.33 -28.15 -15.87
C GLY A 314 -11.61 -28.06 -17.37
N GLU A 315 -10.75 -28.70 -18.16
CA GLU A 315 -10.82 -28.73 -19.63
C GLU A 315 -11.54 -29.97 -20.19
N ARG A 316 -12.27 -30.73 -19.35
CA ARG A 316 -12.95 -31.95 -19.82
C ARG A 316 -14.12 -31.59 -20.75
N PRO A 317 -14.21 -32.21 -21.96
CA PRO A 317 -15.27 -31.92 -22.92
C PRO A 317 -16.64 -32.46 -22.48
N TYR A 318 -16.64 -33.44 -21.57
CA TYR A 318 -17.83 -33.89 -20.84
C TYR A 318 -17.54 -33.83 -19.34
N CYS A 319 -18.38 -33.12 -18.59
CA CYS A 319 -18.30 -33.07 -17.13
C CYS A 319 -19.69 -32.91 -16.53
N LYS A 320 -20.07 -33.84 -15.66
CA LYS A 320 -21.32 -33.76 -14.90
C LYS A 320 -20.99 -33.53 -13.43
N PHE A 321 -21.26 -32.34 -12.92
CA PHE A 321 -21.08 -31.97 -11.54
C PHE A 321 -22.43 -31.94 -10.81
N MET A 322 -22.51 -32.57 -9.64
CA MET A 322 -23.72 -32.63 -8.83
C MET A 322 -23.34 -32.33 -7.37
N GLY A 323 -24.09 -31.47 -6.71
CA GLY A 323 -23.76 -31.00 -5.37
C GLY A 323 -24.93 -30.91 -4.41
N TRP A 324 -24.68 -31.24 -3.14
CA TRP A 324 -25.66 -31.24 -2.05
C TRP A 324 -25.15 -30.39 -0.90
N THR A 325 -26.00 -29.55 -0.33
CA THR A 325 -25.67 -28.78 0.88
C THR A 325 -25.99 -29.56 2.17
N ASN A 326 -26.88 -30.55 2.10
CA ASN A 326 -27.15 -31.48 3.20
C ASN A 326 -26.25 -32.73 3.08
N PRO A 327 -25.29 -32.94 4.00
CA PRO A 327 -24.33 -34.05 3.91
C PRO A 327 -24.97 -35.44 4.05
N VAL A 328 -26.12 -35.55 4.70
CA VAL A 328 -26.84 -36.84 4.82
C VAL A 328 -27.46 -37.26 3.48
N MET A 329 -27.68 -36.30 2.58
CA MET A 329 -28.33 -36.54 1.29
C MET A 329 -27.35 -36.69 0.13
N LYS A 330 -26.04 -36.44 0.36
CA LYS A 330 -25.03 -36.66 -0.66
C LYS A 330 -24.88 -38.17 -0.90
N PRO A 331 -25.00 -38.67 -2.14
CA PRO A 331 -24.77 -40.08 -2.42
C PRO A 331 -23.29 -40.44 -2.31
N ASP A 332 -23.03 -41.72 -2.04
CA ASP A 332 -21.69 -42.32 -2.02
C ASP A 332 -21.37 -43.08 -3.32
N SER A 333 -22.30 -43.14 -4.28
CA SER A 333 -22.10 -43.74 -5.60
C SER A 333 -23.09 -43.17 -6.63
N ASP A 334 -22.95 -43.58 -7.90
CA ASP A 334 -23.89 -43.20 -8.97
C ASP A 334 -25.33 -43.73 -8.73
N ALA A 335 -25.48 -44.72 -7.85
CA ALA A 335 -26.78 -45.27 -7.47
C ALA A 335 -27.47 -44.40 -6.40
N MET A 336 -28.08 -43.31 -6.86
CA MET A 336 -28.91 -42.42 -6.01
C MET A 336 -30.32 -42.98 -5.82
N ASN A 337 -30.91 -42.79 -4.64
CA ASN A 337 -32.35 -42.92 -4.44
C ASN A 337 -33.09 -41.61 -4.78
N ASP A 338 -34.43 -41.66 -4.84
CA ASP A 338 -35.24 -40.49 -5.22
C ASP A 338 -35.11 -39.32 -4.24
N MET A 339 -34.98 -39.61 -2.95
CA MET A 339 -34.79 -38.58 -1.94
C MET A 339 -33.44 -37.86 -2.12
N GLN A 340 -32.38 -38.58 -2.44
CA GLN A 340 -31.06 -38.01 -2.73
C GLN A 340 -31.09 -37.17 -4.01
N ARG A 341 -31.76 -37.64 -5.08
CA ARG A 341 -31.94 -36.83 -6.29
C ARG A 341 -32.70 -35.53 -6.00
N ALA A 342 -33.80 -35.62 -5.27
CA ALA A 342 -34.65 -34.46 -4.94
C ALA A 342 -33.97 -33.47 -3.98
N ALA A 343 -33.00 -33.92 -3.17
CA ALA A 343 -32.27 -33.09 -2.22
C ALA A 343 -31.02 -32.41 -2.82
N MET A 344 -30.76 -32.58 -4.11
CA MET A 344 -29.62 -31.95 -4.78
C MET A 344 -29.78 -30.43 -4.79
N SER A 345 -28.72 -29.72 -4.44
CA SER A 345 -28.72 -28.27 -4.30
C SER A 345 -28.25 -27.56 -5.57
N PHE A 346 -27.32 -28.18 -6.32
CA PHE A 346 -26.73 -27.61 -7.53
C PHE A 346 -26.28 -28.70 -8.51
N SER A 347 -26.41 -28.43 -9.81
CA SER A 347 -25.95 -29.30 -10.88
C SER A 347 -25.33 -28.46 -11.98
N TYR A 348 -24.18 -28.90 -12.48
CA TYR A 348 -23.57 -28.35 -13.68
C TYR A 348 -23.28 -29.47 -14.67
N LEU A 349 -23.59 -29.27 -15.94
CA LEU A 349 -23.30 -30.24 -16.99
C LEU A 349 -22.68 -29.50 -18.17
N ARG A 350 -21.47 -29.93 -18.56
CA ARG A 350 -20.85 -29.63 -19.85
C ARG A 350 -20.84 -30.90 -20.69
N ASP A 351 -21.35 -30.80 -21.90
CA ASP A 351 -21.25 -31.80 -22.94
C ASP A 351 -21.05 -31.07 -24.27
N GLU A 352 -19.79 -30.86 -24.63
CA GLU A 352 -19.39 -30.16 -25.84
C GLU A 352 -19.89 -30.84 -27.12
N LYS A 353 -20.04 -32.17 -27.12
CA LYS A 353 -20.55 -32.92 -28.29
C LYS A 353 -22.01 -32.58 -28.58
N SER A 354 -22.78 -32.30 -27.54
CA SER A 354 -24.19 -31.90 -27.66
C SER A 354 -24.40 -30.38 -27.67
N GLY A 355 -23.33 -29.58 -27.51
CA GLY A 355 -23.42 -28.13 -27.35
C GLY A 355 -24.14 -27.72 -26.06
N PHE A 356 -24.12 -28.55 -25.03
CA PHE A 356 -24.89 -28.36 -23.81
C PHE A 356 -23.97 -27.94 -22.66
N GLU A 357 -24.15 -26.72 -22.16
CA GLU A 357 -23.50 -26.24 -20.94
C GLU A 357 -24.51 -25.51 -20.07
N LYS A 358 -24.85 -26.06 -18.90
CA LYS A 358 -25.83 -25.46 -17.99
C LYS A 358 -25.47 -25.65 -16.54
N ALA A 359 -25.74 -24.61 -15.76
CA ALA A 359 -25.78 -24.62 -14.30
C ALA A 359 -27.24 -24.48 -13.84
N LEU A 360 -27.68 -25.37 -12.95
CA LEU A 360 -29.02 -25.39 -12.40
C LEU A 360 -28.95 -25.44 -10.87
N TRP A 361 -29.82 -24.66 -10.23
CA TRP A 361 -29.97 -24.58 -8.79
C TRP A 361 -31.30 -25.16 -8.35
N ASN A 362 -31.28 -25.66 -7.13
CA ASN A 362 -32.49 -25.95 -6.40
C ASN A 362 -33.14 -24.65 -5.93
N CYS A 363 -34.13 -24.16 -6.69
CA CYS A 363 -34.73 -22.85 -6.44
C CYS A 363 -35.61 -22.77 -5.17
N SER A 364 -35.93 -23.91 -4.53
CA SER A 364 -36.52 -23.86 -3.18
C SER A 364 -35.47 -23.60 -2.09
N GLU A 365 -34.18 -23.81 -2.38
CA GLU A 365 -33.05 -23.47 -1.50
C GLU A 365 -32.41 -22.13 -1.87
N TYR A 366 -32.30 -21.85 -3.17
CA TYR A 366 -31.62 -20.68 -3.73
C TYR A 366 -32.50 -20.00 -4.78
N ALA A 367 -33.29 -19.01 -4.37
CA ALA A 367 -34.19 -18.29 -5.27
C ALA A 367 -33.44 -17.67 -6.46
N ARG A 368 -34.01 -17.79 -7.67
CA ARG A 368 -33.46 -17.25 -8.92
C ARG A 368 -34.53 -16.47 -9.67
N ASP A 369 -34.13 -15.36 -10.28
CA ASP A 369 -35.02 -14.55 -11.11
C ASP A 369 -35.35 -15.24 -12.45
N ASP A 370 -34.40 -16.02 -12.99
CA ASP A 370 -34.60 -16.82 -14.19
C ASP A 370 -34.99 -18.27 -13.84
N THR A 371 -36.25 -18.62 -14.09
CA THR A 371 -36.79 -19.96 -13.83
C THR A 371 -36.10 -21.06 -14.65
N ARG A 372 -35.40 -20.71 -15.75
CA ARG A 372 -34.61 -21.67 -16.54
C ARG A 372 -33.33 -22.11 -15.83
N GLN A 373 -32.92 -21.39 -14.78
CA GLN A 373 -31.82 -21.78 -13.90
C GLN A 373 -32.28 -22.70 -12.77
N CYS A 374 -33.58 -22.98 -12.67
CA CYS A 374 -34.12 -23.90 -11.67
C CYS A 374 -34.08 -25.34 -12.16
N MET A 375 -33.67 -26.25 -11.28
CA MET A 375 -33.81 -27.68 -11.53
C MET A 375 -35.29 -28.05 -11.71
N LYS A 376 -35.56 -28.93 -12.67
CA LYS A 376 -36.85 -29.61 -12.75
C LYS A 376 -36.88 -30.66 -11.64
N ARG A 377 -37.88 -30.58 -10.78
CA ARG A 377 -38.12 -31.50 -9.68
C ARG A 377 -39.21 -32.49 -10.04
#